data_AF-A0A2J6RZP8-F1
#
_entry.id   AF-A0A2J6RZP8-F1
#
_cell.length_a   1.000
_cell.length_b   1.000
_cell.length_c   1.000
_cell.angle_alpha   90.00
_cell.angle_beta   90.00
_cell.angle_gamma   90.00
#
_symmetry.space_group_name_H-M   'P 1'
#
loop_
_entity.id
_entity.type
_entity.pdbx_description
1 polymer ?
#
loop_
_entity_poly.entity_id
_entity_poly.type
_entity_poly.pdbx_seq_one_letter_code
_entity_poly.pdbx_strand_id
1 'polypeptide(L)'
;MCSNYVRWNSEGVEEIPPNEQEDIQEAANLINTIQKAHYNTTRHMYSGTHPRTQGIVKGKMISSSQNLFPIAMRYSTETGNPGIDDRIPQHRGLGMKVFNVKGDMFEVGKGIPTQDIEFNSTPALEIADAKTTKEILGLRVKYGEDKKALYNRLEARDEVRNSHLEKELFEETVDLDLHPNTILGDWLKDFYSKYEAEYLFQVQFLENLQDQPFEYAGKEWDAEKYPWQTVAKVVIPKQETLIPARKASWEDHIRLDPWHGLKNLQPLGSSNRLRRIVYPASAALRHKMNARKEINVTSIDQIPDGGILEA
;
A
#
# COMPACT_ATOMS: atom_id res chain seq x y z
N MET A 1 20.54 29.55 -1.74
CA MET A 1 21.47 28.41 -1.91
C MET A 1 20.96 27.60 -3.08
N CYS A 2 21.78 27.31 -4.09
CA CYS A 2 21.38 26.34 -5.11
C CYS A 2 21.25 24.98 -4.44
N SER A 3 20.03 24.48 -4.32
CA SER A 3 19.80 23.16 -3.74
C SER A 3 20.40 22.09 -4.65
N ASN A 4 21.20 21.18 -4.09
CA ASN A 4 21.82 20.05 -4.81
C ASN A 4 20.81 18.92 -5.06
N TYR A 5 19.64 19.22 -5.62
CA TYR A 5 18.63 18.20 -5.88
C TYR A 5 19.00 17.33 -7.08
N VAL A 6 18.86 16.02 -6.92
CA VAL A 6 18.99 15.04 -8.00
C VAL A 6 17.67 14.99 -8.76
N ARG A 7 17.72 15.17 -10.08
CA ARG A 7 16.54 15.04 -10.94
C ARG A 7 16.22 13.57 -11.13
N TRP A 8 14.95 13.20 -10.95
CA TRP A 8 14.47 11.82 -11.08
C TRP A 8 14.78 11.16 -12.44
N ASN A 9 14.91 11.97 -13.50
CA ASN A 9 15.17 11.52 -14.87
C ASN A 9 16.62 11.72 -15.34
N SER A 10 17.53 12.05 -14.43
CA SER A 10 18.96 12.12 -14.79
C SER A 10 19.51 10.73 -15.08
N GLU A 11 20.49 10.66 -15.97
CA GLU A 11 21.22 9.43 -16.24
C GLU A 11 21.91 8.91 -14.97
N GLY A 12 21.85 7.59 -14.74
CA GLY A 12 22.46 6.94 -13.57
C GLY A 12 21.67 7.07 -12.26
N VAL A 13 20.46 7.61 -12.29
CA VAL A 13 19.59 7.70 -11.10
C VAL A 13 18.99 6.34 -10.74
N GLU A 14 18.45 5.62 -11.72
CA GLU A 14 18.04 4.23 -11.56
C GLU A 14 19.12 3.29 -12.10
N GLU A 15 19.40 2.23 -11.35
CA GLU A 15 20.28 1.14 -11.77
C GLU A 15 19.48 -0.16 -11.70
N ILE A 16 19.28 -0.79 -12.87
CA ILE A 16 18.47 -2.01 -12.98
C ILE A 16 19.40 -3.23 -12.87
N PRO A 17 19.25 -4.08 -11.85
CA PRO A 17 20.01 -5.31 -11.75
C PRO A 17 19.74 -6.27 -12.93
N PRO A 18 20.73 -7.04 -13.40
CA PRO A 18 20.57 -7.91 -14.57
C PRO A 18 19.39 -8.90 -14.50
N ASN A 19 19.07 -9.42 -13.31
CA ASN A 19 18.04 -10.44 -13.12
C ASN A 19 16.71 -9.87 -12.58
N GLU A 20 16.58 -8.53 -12.48
CA GLU A 20 15.42 -7.93 -11.84
C GLU A 20 14.10 -8.33 -12.50
N GLN A 21 14.07 -8.38 -13.84
CA GLN A 21 12.85 -8.75 -14.55
C GLN A 21 12.40 -10.19 -14.25
N GLU A 22 13.35 -11.12 -14.09
CA GLU A 22 13.08 -12.50 -13.70
C GLU A 22 12.57 -12.56 -12.27
N ASP A 23 13.21 -11.83 -11.35
CA ASP A 23 12.80 -11.72 -9.95
C ASP A 23 11.37 -11.16 -9.81
N ILE A 24 11.04 -10.11 -10.57
CA ILE A 24 9.69 -9.52 -10.62
C ILE A 24 8.67 -10.54 -11.12
N GLN A 25 9.00 -11.30 -12.17
CA GLN A 25 8.09 -12.29 -12.73
C GLN A 25 7.84 -13.46 -11.77
N GLU A 26 8.87 -13.91 -11.06
CA GLU A 26 8.77 -14.91 -10.02
C GLU A 26 7.97 -14.40 -8.81
N ALA A 27 8.19 -13.16 -8.37
CA ALA A 27 7.40 -12.52 -7.32
C ALA A 27 5.90 -12.47 -7.69
N ALA A 28 5.55 -12.12 -8.93
CA ALA A 28 4.17 -12.14 -9.41
C ALA A 28 3.54 -13.54 -9.34
N ASN A 29 4.31 -14.59 -9.68
CA ASN A 29 3.87 -15.99 -9.59
C ASN A 29 3.65 -16.43 -8.14
N LEU A 30 4.54 -16.03 -7.22
CA LEU A 30 4.43 -16.32 -5.79
C LEU A 30 3.22 -15.62 -5.17
N ILE A 31 2.98 -14.35 -5.51
CA ILE A 31 1.77 -13.61 -5.09
C ILE A 31 0.49 -14.34 -5.52
N ASN A 32 0.42 -14.75 -6.78
CA ASN A 32 -0.73 -15.51 -7.29
C ASN A 32 -0.88 -16.87 -6.58
N THR A 33 0.22 -17.47 -6.11
CA THR A 33 0.20 -18.71 -5.33
C THR A 33 -0.37 -18.49 -3.93
N ILE A 34 0.04 -17.42 -3.25
CA ILE A 34 -0.49 -17.01 -1.95
C ILE A 34 -2.01 -16.75 -2.04
N GLN A 35 -2.46 -16.01 -3.06
CA GLN A 35 -3.88 -15.74 -3.31
C GLN A 35 -4.69 -17.05 -3.44
N LYS A 36 -4.21 -18.00 -4.26
CA LYS A 36 -4.87 -19.30 -4.44
C LYS A 36 -4.92 -20.13 -3.16
N ALA A 37 -3.87 -20.09 -2.33
CA ALA A 37 -3.84 -20.81 -1.07
C ALA A 37 -4.99 -20.36 -0.14
N HIS A 38 -5.24 -19.05 -0.06
CA HIS A 38 -6.34 -18.52 0.74
C HIS A 38 -7.72 -18.79 0.12
N TYR A 39 -7.85 -18.77 -1.20
CA TYR A 39 -9.12 -19.09 -1.88
C TYR A 39 -9.65 -20.49 -1.51
N ASN A 40 -8.77 -21.45 -1.25
CA ASN A 40 -9.17 -22.80 -0.85
C ASN A 40 -9.97 -22.83 0.46
N THR A 41 -9.76 -21.87 1.35
CA THR A 41 -10.45 -21.78 2.64
C THR A 41 -11.54 -20.71 2.64
N THR A 42 -11.30 -19.56 2.02
CA THR A 42 -12.23 -18.41 2.06
C THR A 42 -13.31 -18.44 0.99
N ARG A 43 -13.09 -19.19 -0.11
CA ARG A 43 -13.94 -19.16 -1.33
C ARG A 43 -14.13 -17.77 -1.94
N HIS A 44 -13.23 -16.85 -1.60
CA HIS A 44 -13.18 -15.50 -2.13
C HIS A 44 -11.72 -15.12 -2.34
N MET A 45 -11.39 -14.62 -3.52
CA MET A 45 -10.04 -14.23 -3.86
C MET A 45 -9.78 -12.82 -3.33
N TYR A 46 -8.82 -12.67 -2.43
CA TYR A 46 -8.37 -11.37 -1.93
C TYR A 46 -7.09 -10.94 -2.67
N SER A 47 -6.61 -9.73 -2.43
CA SER A 47 -5.28 -9.30 -2.88
C SER A 47 -4.18 -10.15 -2.22
N GLY A 48 -3.04 -10.34 -2.89
CA GLY A 48 -1.98 -11.23 -2.37
C GLY A 48 -1.27 -10.72 -1.12
N THR A 49 -1.27 -9.41 -0.94
CA THR A 49 -0.95 -8.72 0.32
C THR A 49 -2.08 -7.73 0.60
N HIS A 50 -2.14 -7.22 1.82
CA HIS A 50 -3.19 -6.31 2.27
C HIS A 50 -4.65 -6.78 2.03
N PRO A 51 -4.96 -8.07 2.25
CA PRO A 51 -6.25 -8.66 1.87
C PRO A 51 -7.41 -8.12 2.71
N ARG A 52 -7.17 -7.71 3.96
CA ARG A 52 -8.21 -7.32 4.89
C ARG A 52 -8.32 -5.80 4.96
N THR A 53 -9.48 -5.29 4.56
CA THR A 53 -9.85 -3.88 4.74
C THR A 53 -10.27 -3.62 6.18
N GLN A 54 -9.65 -2.63 6.82
CA GLN A 54 -10.01 -2.16 8.17
C GLN A 54 -10.88 -0.89 8.13
N GLY A 55 -10.81 -0.12 7.04
CA GLY A 55 -11.67 1.03 6.82
C GLY A 55 -11.40 1.66 5.47
N ILE A 56 -12.43 2.26 4.88
CA ILE A 56 -12.33 3.09 3.69
C ILE A 56 -12.97 4.43 4.00
N VAL A 57 -12.21 5.51 3.84
CA VAL A 57 -12.65 6.87 4.14
C VAL A 57 -12.55 7.76 2.92
N LYS A 58 -13.44 8.74 2.82
CA LYS A 58 -13.43 9.80 1.82
C LYS A 58 -12.98 11.10 2.48
N GLY A 59 -12.28 11.95 1.73
CA GLY A 59 -11.86 13.25 2.24
C GLY A 59 -11.35 14.15 1.13
N LYS A 60 -10.46 15.07 1.51
CA LYS A 60 -9.81 15.98 0.57
C LYS A 60 -8.34 16.15 0.90
N MET A 61 -7.54 16.33 -0.14
CA MET A 61 -6.18 16.84 -0.09
C MET A 61 -6.19 18.29 -0.54
N ILE A 62 -5.52 19.16 0.23
CA ILE A 62 -5.38 20.59 -0.03
C ILE A 62 -3.90 20.84 -0.26
N SER A 63 -3.51 21.14 -1.50
CA SER A 63 -2.10 21.41 -1.81
C SER A 63 -1.61 22.70 -1.16
N SER A 64 -0.29 22.88 -1.07
CA SER A 64 0.33 24.14 -0.63
C SER A 64 -0.15 25.35 -1.45
N SER A 65 -0.44 25.15 -2.74
CA SER A 65 -1.04 26.14 -3.64
C SER A 65 -2.57 26.28 -3.50
N GLN A 66 -3.18 25.73 -2.45
CA GLN A 66 -4.62 25.77 -2.17
C GLN A 66 -5.52 25.05 -3.19
N ASN A 67 -4.96 24.16 -4.02
CA ASN A 67 -5.78 23.31 -4.89
C ASN A 67 -6.42 22.19 -4.07
N LEU A 68 -7.71 21.94 -4.29
CA LEU A 68 -8.47 20.91 -3.60
C LEU A 68 -8.66 19.69 -4.49
N PHE A 69 -8.27 18.52 -3.97
CA PHE A 69 -8.46 17.23 -4.61
C PHE A 69 -9.31 16.34 -3.70
N PRO A 70 -10.46 15.83 -4.15
CA PRO A 70 -11.14 14.76 -3.44
C PRO A 70 -10.22 13.55 -3.35
N ILE A 71 -10.27 12.82 -2.23
CA ILE A 71 -9.49 11.59 -2.05
C ILE A 71 -10.36 10.49 -1.45
N ALA A 72 -9.98 9.25 -1.69
CA ALA A 72 -10.41 8.12 -0.90
C ALA A 72 -9.21 7.31 -0.42
N MET A 73 -9.25 6.88 0.83
CA MET A 73 -8.18 6.13 1.48
C MET A 73 -8.69 4.80 2.00
N ARG A 74 -7.86 3.76 1.91
CA ARG A 74 -8.10 2.42 2.46
C ARG A 74 -7.03 2.05 3.46
N TYR A 75 -7.45 1.77 4.69
CA TYR A 75 -6.66 1.14 5.74
C TYR A 75 -6.77 -0.38 5.63
N SER A 76 -5.64 -1.07 5.76
CA SER A 76 -5.57 -2.52 5.62
C SER A 76 -4.45 -3.15 6.43
N THR A 77 -4.58 -4.45 6.70
CA THR A 77 -3.48 -5.29 7.18
C THR A 77 -2.38 -5.37 6.13
N GLU A 78 -1.20 -5.94 6.43
CA GLU A 78 -0.14 -6.16 5.41
C GLU A 78 -0.10 -7.61 4.92
N THR A 79 -0.10 -8.57 5.85
CA THR A 79 0.15 -9.97 5.52
C THR A 79 -0.93 -10.56 4.60
N GLY A 80 -0.56 -11.58 3.82
CA GLY A 80 -1.47 -12.19 2.83
C GLY A 80 -2.69 -12.92 3.41
N ASN A 81 -2.81 -13.06 4.73
CA ASN A 81 -3.93 -13.76 5.36
C ASN A 81 -5.14 -12.82 5.60
N PRO A 82 -6.29 -13.01 4.92
CA PRO A 82 -7.50 -12.21 5.14
C PRO A 82 -8.11 -12.36 6.53
N GLY A 83 -7.82 -13.48 7.22
CA GLY A 83 -8.27 -13.74 8.59
C GLY A 83 -7.20 -13.42 9.64
N ILE A 84 -6.19 -12.61 9.32
CA ILE A 84 -5.17 -12.23 10.29
C ILE A 84 -5.80 -11.51 11.46
N ASP A 85 -5.35 -11.86 12.65
CA ASP A 85 -5.75 -11.23 13.90
C ASP A 85 -5.16 -9.81 13.95
N ASP A 86 -6.01 -8.79 14.08
CA ASP A 86 -5.57 -7.40 14.21
C ASP A 86 -4.72 -7.19 15.47
N ARG A 87 -4.85 -8.11 16.43
CA ARG A 87 -4.11 -8.17 17.69
C ARG A 87 -2.72 -8.81 17.55
N ILE A 88 -2.17 -8.84 16.35
CA ILE A 88 -0.78 -9.23 16.12
C ILE A 88 -0.07 -8.01 15.53
N PRO A 89 1.08 -7.58 16.09
CA PRO A 89 1.90 -6.54 15.50
C PRO A 89 2.26 -6.88 14.04
N GLN A 90 2.02 -5.94 13.14
CA GLN A 90 2.37 -6.02 11.73
C GLN A 90 2.31 -4.60 11.15
N HIS A 91 2.94 -4.41 10.00
CA HIS A 91 2.75 -3.20 9.22
C HIS A 91 1.31 -3.08 8.71
N ARG A 92 0.90 -1.87 8.31
CA ARG A 92 -0.45 -1.54 7.84
C ARG A 92 -0.37 -0.77 6.54
N GLY A 93 -1.12 -1.25 5.54
CA GLY A 93 -1.23 -0.56 4.26
C GLY A 93 -2.21 0.59 4.34
N LEU A 94 -1.82 1.73 3.75
CA LEU A 94 -2.68 2.88 3.53
C LEU A 94 -2.65 3.25 2.05
N GLY A 95 -3.66 2.80 1.32
CA GLY A 95 -3.85 3.15 -0.09
C GLY A 95 -4.63 4.45 -0.21
N MET A 96 -4.27 5.32 -1.16
CA MET A 96 -4.91 6.60 -1.41
C MET A 96 -5.13 6.81 -2.91
N LYS A 97 -6.38 7.07 -3.30
CA LYS A 97 -6.74 7.53 -4.66
C LYS A 97 -7.06 9.01 -4.59
N VAL A 98 -6.31 9.82 -5.34
CA VAL A 98 -6.52 11.27 -5.47
C VAL A 98 -7.26 11.54 -6.77
N PHE A 99 -8.40 12.21 -6.73
CA PHE A 99 -9.26 12.48 -7.89
C PHE A 99 -8.99 13.87 -8.48
N ASN A 100 -9.50 14.09 -9.70
CA ASN A 100 -9.39 15.34 -10.46
C ASN A 100 -7.95 15.76 -10.80
N VAL A 101 -7.04 14.79 -10.90
CA VAL A 101 -5.65 15.02 -11.29
C VAL A 101 -5.58 15.21 -12.80
N LYS A 102 -4.85 16.24 -13.24
CA LYS A 102 -4.72 16.63 -14.65
C LYS A 102 -3.25 16.66 -15.05
N GLY A 103 -2.95 16.13 -16.22
CA GLY A 103 -1.61 16.15 -16.82
C GLY A 103 -1.38 14.95 -17.73
N ASP A 104 -0.13 14.74 -18.13
CA ASP A 104 0.26 13.59 -18.93
C ASP A 104 0.36 12.34 -18.05
N MET A 105 -0.55 11.40 -18.25
CA MET A 105 -0.67 10.17 -17.46
C MET A 105 0.11 9.03 -18.12
N PHE A 106 0.56 8.06 -17.34
CA PHE A 106 1.04 6.79 -17.90
C PHE A 106 -0.06 6.09 -18.71
N GLU A 107 0.33 5.26 -19.69
CA GLU A 107 -0.62 4.59 -20.58
C GLU A 107 -1.64 3.72 -19.81
N VAL A 108 -1.20 3.07 -18.73
CA VAL A 108 -2.06 2.24 -17.86
C VAL A 108 -3.14 3.05 -17.11
N GLY A 109 -2.94 4.36 -16.95
CA GLY A 109 -3.86 5.30 -16.30
C GLY A 109 -4.47 6.33 -17.27
N LYS A 110 -4.31 6.14 -18.58
CA LYS A 110 -4.67 7.16 -19.57
C LYS A 110 -6.18 7.43 -19.58
N GLY A 111 -6.54 8.70 -19.46
CA GLY A 111 -7.94 9.14 -19.40
C GLY A 111 -8.62 8.91 -18.05
N ILE A 112 -7.90 8.38 -17.06
CA ILE A 112 -8.37 8.23 -15.68
C ILE A 112 -7.79 9.43 -14.89
N PRO A 113 -8.60 10.39 -14.44
CA PRO A 113 -8.12 11.62 -13.81
C PRO A 113 -7.76 11.38 -12.33
N THR A 114 -6.95 10.38 -12.06
CA THR A 114 -6.53 10.00 -10.70
C THR A 114 -5.01 9.92 -10.56
N GLN A 115 -4.53 10.17 -9.34
CA GLN A 115 -3.19 9.80 -8.89
C GLN A 115 -3.35 8.83 -7.73
N ASP A 116 -2.85 7.62 -7.92
CA ASP A 116 -2.82 6.61 -6.87
C ASP A 116 -1.50 6.70 -6.13
N ILE A 117 -1.58 6.59 -4.81
CA ILE A 117 -0.45 6.66 -3.89
C ILE A 117 -0.67 5.61 -2.82
N GLU A 118 0.38 4.92 -2.44
CA GLU A 118 0.30 3.83 -1.50
C GLU A 118 1.41 3.96 -0.47
N PHE A 119 0.99 3.91 0.78
CA PHE A 119 1.84 4.02 1.95
C PHE A 119 1.80 2.72 2.74
N ASN A 120 2.81 2.55 3.57
CA ASN A 120 2.82 1.61 4.66
C ASN A 120 3.00 2.40 5.97
N SER A 121 2.64 1.82 7.11
CA SER A 121 2.85 2.42 8.43
C SER A 121 4.32 2.50 8.86
N THR A 122 5.23 2.00 8.01
CA THR A 122 6.68 1.99 8.21
C THR A 122 7.38 2.76 7.08
N PRO A 123 8.44 3.53 7.38
CA PRO A 123 9.22 4.26 6.39
C PRO A 123 10.14 3.34 5.56
N ALA A 124 10.33 2.09 5.97
CA ALA A 124 11.15 1.11 5.24
C ALA A 124 10.47 -0.25 5.13
N LEU A 125 10.55 -0.86 3.95
CA LEU A 125 9.84 -2.10 3.62
C LEU A 125 10.73 -3.32 3.82
N GLU A 126 10.15 -4.39 4.36
CA GLU A 126 10.78 -5.72 4.40
C GLU A 126 11.04 -6.26 2.98
N ILE A 127 10.06 -6.06 2.09
CA ILE A 127 10.12 -6.40 0.67
C ILE A 127 10.79 -5.27 -0.13
N ALA A 128 12.06 -5.03 0.20
CA ALA A 128 12.81 -3.81 -0.15
C ALA A 128 13.16 -3.64 -1.63
N ASP A 129 13.28 -4.72 -2.39
CA ASP A 129 13.53 -4.73 -3.83
C ASP A 129 12.96 -6.02 -4.46
N ALA A 130 13.07 -6.20 -5.76
CA ALA A 130 12.50 -7.36 -6.45
C ALA A 130 13.07 -8.70 -5.96
N LYS A 131 14.38 -8.79 -5.77
CA LYS A 131 15.07 -10.00 -5.32
C LYS A 131 14.64 -10.39 -3.91
N THR A 132 14.70 -9.42 -2.99
CA THR A 132 14.31 -9.56 -1.59
C THR A 132 12.85 -9.96 -1.48
N THR A 133 11.98 -9.31 -2.26
CA THR A 133 10.55 -9.63 -2.35
C THR A 133 10.34 -11.08 -2.75
N LYS A 134 10.96 -11.52 -3.85
CA LYS A 134 10.87 -12.91 -4.31
C LYS A 134 11.30 -13.90 -3.21
N GLU A 135 12.44 -13.65 -2.57
CA GLU A 135 12.98 -14.53 -1.52
C GLU A 135 12.03 -14.62 -0.31
N ILE A 136 11.51 -13.48 0.18
CA ILE A 136 10.56 -13.43 1.30
C ILE A 136 9.27 -14.17 0.94
N LEU A 137 8.70 -13.89 -0.25
CA LEU A 137 7.48 -14.56 -0.69
C LEU A 137 7.70 -16.06 -0.86
N GLY A 138 8.88 -16.48 -1.34
CA GLY A 138 9.27 -17.89 -1.43
C GLY A 138 9.31 -18.57 -0.06
N LEU A 139 9.85 -17.89 0.96
CA LEU A 139 9.81 -18.37 2.35
C LEU A 139 8.38 -18.46 2.88
N ARG A 140 7.54 -17.43 2.65
CA ARG A 140 6.13 -17.41 3.07
C ARG A 140 5.34 -18.56 2.43
N VAL A 141 5.56 -18.86 1.16
CA VAL A 141 4.95 -20.00 0.46
C VAL A 141 5.45 -21.34 1.01
N LYS A 142 6.76 -21.47 1.27
CA LYS A 142 7.37 -22.73 1.68
C LYS A 142 7.12 -23.10 3.16
N TYR A 143 7.09 -22.11 4.03
CA TYR A 143 7.05 -22.29 5.49
C TYR A 143 5.82 -21.66 6.16
N GLY A 144 4.84 -21.15 5.40
CA GLY A 144 3.68 -20.45 5.95
C GLY A 144 2.85 -21.26 6.96
N GLU A 145 2.86 -22.59 6.86
CA GLU A 145 2.19 -23.48 7.83
C GLU A 145 3.00 -23.68 9.12
N ASP A 146 4.33 -23.59 9.06
CA ASP A 146 5.23 -23.65 10.21
C ASP A 146 5.75 -22.24 10.53
N LYS A 147 4.91 -21.47 11.25
CA LYS A 147 5.21 -20.09 11.63
C LYS A 147 6.56 -19.96 12.34
N LYS A 148 6.93 -20.92 13.20
CA LYS A 148 8.21 -20.88 13.92
C LYS A 148 9.38 -21.02 12.95
N ALA A 149 9.30 -21.96 12.02
CA ALA A 149 10.30 -22.13 10.98
C ALA A 149 10.40 -20.91 10.06
N LEU A 150 9.25 -20.31 9.70
CA LEU A 150 9.20 -19.08 8.90
C LEU A 150 9.90 -17.93 9.61
N TYR A 151 9.49 -17.60 10.84
CA TYR A 151 10.06 -16.47 11.58
C TYR A 151 11.55 -16.63 11.85
N ASN A 152 12.02 -17.83 12.24
CA ASN A 152 13.45 -18.08 12.41
C ASN A 152 14.28 -17.78 11.14
N ARG A 153 13.69 -17.95 9.96
CA ARG A 153 14.37 -17.69 8.67
C ARG A 153 14.29 -16.24 8.26
N LEU A 154 13.18 -15.56 8.57
CA LEU A 154 13.03 -14.13 8.34
C LEU A 154 13.95 -13.33 9.28
N GLU A 155 14.00 -13.69 10.56
CA GLU A 155 14.87 -13.06 11.57
C GLU A 155 16.37 -13.28 11.32
N ALA A 156 16.74 -14.38 10.65
CA ALA A 156 18.12 -14.63 10.24
C ALA A 156 18.58 -13.74 9.07
N ARG A 157 17.70 -12.93 8.48
CA ARG A 157 18.07 -11.93 7.47
C ARG A 157 18.50 -10.64 8.19
N ASP A 158 19.74 -10.22 7.98
CA ASP A 158 20.32 -9.01 8.58
C ASP A 158 19.60 -7.70 8.16
N GLU A 159 18.78 -7.77 7.11
CA GLU A 159 18.23 -6.65 6.35
C GLU A 159 16.87 -6.13 6.87
N VAL A 160 16.30 -6.75 7.92
CA VAL A 160 14.92 -6.49 8.37
C VAL A 160 14.89 -6.01 9.82
N ARG A 161 14.91 -4.69 10.03
CA ARG A 161 14.66 -4.09 11.36
C ARG A 161 13.80 -2.85 11.23
N ASN A 162 12.48 -3.01 11.22
CA ASN A 162 11.55 -1.91 11.51
C ASN A 162 10.28 -2.33 12.28
N SER A 163 10.23 -3.56 12.81
CA SER A 163 9.06 -4.08 13.55
C SER A 163 8.97 -3.61 15.02
N HIS A 164 9.95 -2.87 15.53
CA HIS A 164 10.04 -2.53 16.96
C HIS A 164 8.96 -1.53 17.42
N LEU A 165 8.74 -0.45 16.66
CA LEU A 165 7.81 0.62 17.05
C LEU A 165 6.35 0.15 17.09
N GLU A 166 5.95 -0.65 16.10
CA GLU A 166 4.60 -1.21 16.06
C GLU A 166 4.37 -2.20 17.19
N LYS A 167 5.40 -2.92 17.62
CA LYS A 167 5.33 -3.85 18.73
C LYS A 167 5.12 -3.13 20.06
N GLU A 168 5.81 -2.02 20.30
CA GLU A 168 5.68 -1.22 21.54
C GLU A 168 4.27 -0.64 21.68
N LEU A 169 3.79 0.10 20.67
CA LEU A 169 2.43 0.66 20.66
C LEU A 169 1.35 -0.42 20.81
N PHE A 170 1.60 -1.58 20.21
CA PHE A 170 0.71 -2.71 20.29
C PHE A 170 0.59 -3.25 21.72
N GLU A 171 1.72 -3.50 22.38
CA GLU A 171 1.78 -3.99 23.76
C GLU A 171 1.13 -3.02 24.75
N GLU A 172 1.14 -1.72 24.47
CA GLU A 172 0.50 -0.70 25.31
C GLU A 172 -1.01 -0.57 25.11
N THR A 173 -1.54 -0.83 23.91
CA THR A 173 -2.91 -0.45 23.54
C THR A 173 -3.85 -1.64 23.30
N VAL A 174 -3.32 -2.82 22.98
CA VAL A 174 -4.14 -3.98 22.61
C VAL A 174 -4.13 -5.05 23.69
N ASP A 175 -5.29 -5.27 24.30
CA ASP A 175 -5.53 -6.36 25.23
C ASP A 175 -6.09 -7.60 24.51
N LEU A 176 -5.40 -8.75 24.62
CA LEU A 176 -5.77 -10.01 23.95
C LEU A 176 -7.02 -10.68 24.54
N ASP A 177 -7.36 -10.39 25.78
CA ASP A 177 -8.51 -10.96 26.48
C ASP A 177 -9.76 -10.10 26.29
N LEU A 178 -9.60 -8.78 26.16
CA LEU A 178 -10.70 -7.83 26.05
C LEU A 178 -11.07 -7.47 24.61
N HIS A 179 -10.09 -7.40 23.70
CA HIS A 179 -10.34 -6.93 22.35
C HIS A 179 -10.65 -8.07 21.37
N PRO A 180 -11.61 -7.90 20.44
CA PRO A 180 -11.80 -8.84 19.35
C PRO A 180 -10.61 -8.81 18.39
N ASN A 181 -10.50 -9.86 17.57
CA ASN A 181 -9.50 -9.90 16.49
C ASN A 181 -9.73 -8.88 15.35
N THR A 182 -10.76 -8.02 15.51
CA THR A 182 -11.14 -6.95 14.60
C THR A 182 -10.91 -5.54 15.12
N ILE A 183 -10.27 -5.41 16.29
CA ILE A 183 -10.26 -4.18 17.07
C ILE A 183 -9.80 -2.94 16.31
N LEU A 184 -8.88 -3.06 15.36
CA LEU A 184 -8.38 -1.91 14.60
C LEU A 184 -9.44 -1.35 13.64
N GLY A 185 -10.26 -2.20 13.03
CA GLY A 185 -11.42 -1.73 12.25
C GLY A 185 -12.48 -1.07 13.14
N ASP A 186 -12.69 -1.62 14.34
CA ASP A 186 -13.63 -1.09 15.33
C ASP A 186 -13.18 0.29 15.86
N TRP A 187 -11.88 0.47 16.12
CA TRP A 187 -11.29 1.75 16.50
C TRP A 187 -11.38 2.80 15.39
N LEU A 188 -11.11 2.42 14.13
CA LEU A 188 -11.29 3.34 13.00
C LEU A 188 -12.74 3.80 12.89
N LYS A 189 -13.70 2.88 13.04
CA LYS A 189 -15.12 3.21 13.03
C LYS A 189 -15.49 4.14 14.18
N ASP A 190 -15.07 3.82 15.41
CA ASP A 190 -15.37 4.63 16.59
C ASP A 190 -14.78 6.05 16.46
N PHE A 191 -13.51 6.14 16.05
CA PHE A 191 -12.82 7.41 15.86
C PHE A 191 -13.53 8.28 14.82
N TYR A 192 -13.74 7.78 13.59
CA TYR A 192 -14.30 8.57 12.51
C TYR A 192 -15.81 8.85 12.69
N SER A 193 -16.51 8.13 13.56
CA SER A 193 -17.89 8.50 13.95
C SER A 193 -17.94 9.79 14.80
N LYS A 194 -16.85 10.14 15.50
CA LYS A 194 -16.79 11.23 16.48
C LYS A 194 -15.87 12.37 16.07
N TYR A 195 -14.80 12.07 15.35
CA TYR A 195 -13.67 12.96 15.10
C TYR A 195 -13.34 13.08 13.60
N GLU A 196 -12.77 14.23 13.25
CA GLU A 196 -12.09 14.44 11.98
C GLU A 196 -10.62 14.06 12.14
N ALA A 197 -9.98 13.56 11.08
CA ALA A 197 -8.54 13.37 11.03
C ALA A 197 -7.89 14.36 10.07
N GLU A 198 -6.71 14.85 10.44
CA GLU A 198 -5.86 15.66 9.60
C GLU A 198 -4.46 15.04 9.52
N TYR A 199 -3.89 14.98 8.31
CA TYR A 199 -2.52 14.54 8.09
C TYR A 199 -1.75 15.62 7.33
N LEU A 200 -0.47 15.77 7.66
CA LEU A 200 0.46 16.48 6.80
C LEU A 200 0.95 15.51 5.71
N PHE A 201 0.80 15.90 4.45
CA PHE A 201 1.38 15.16 3.33
C PHE A 201 2.74 15.78 3.02
N GLN A 202 3.79 15.02 3.30
CA GLN A 202 5.17 15.50 3.27
C GLN A 202 6.04 14.64 2.36
N VAL A 203 7.12 15.24 1.87
CA VAL A 203 8.13 14.58 1.03
C VAL A 203 9.53 14.93 1.52
N GLN A 204 10.51 14.08 1.24
CA GLN A 204 11.92 14.43 1.33
C GLN A 204 12.46 14.59 -0.10
N PHE A 205 13.28 15.61 -0.34
CA PHE A 205 13.92 15.80 -1.63
C PHE A 205 15.21 14.99 -1.71
N LEU A 206 15.45 14.36 -2.87
CA LEU A 206 16.65 13.59 -3.13
C LEU A 206 17.83 14.53 -3.41
N GLU A 207 18.88 14.42 -2.59
CA GLU A 207 20.10 15.21 -2.67
C GLU A 207 21.36 14.32 -2.80
N ASN A 208 21.33 13.10 -2.26
CA ASN A 208 22.46 12.17 -2.31
C ASN A 208 22.01 10.71 -2.44
N LEU A 209 22.32 10.06 -3.56
CA LEU A 209 21.93 8.68 -3.88
C LEU A 209 22.50 7.61 -2.92
N GLN A 210 23.64 7.88 -2.27
CA GLN A 210 24.27 6.95 -1.32
C GLN A 210 23.57 6.98 0.03
N ASP A 211 23.20 8.18 0.46
CA ASP A 211 22.54 8.39 1.76
C ASP A 211 21.04 8.09 1.69
N GLN A 212 20.43 8.37 0.54
CA GLN A 212 18.99 8.26 0.26
C GLN A 212 18.70 7.19 -0.81
N PRO A 213 18.99 5.90 -0.54
CA PRO A 213 18.69 4.85 -1.52
C PRO A 213 17.18 4.71 -1.68
N PHE A 214 16.73 4.56 -2.92
CA PHE A 214 15.35 4.21 -3.26
C PHE A 214 15.26 2.97 -4.15
N GLU A 215 16.38 2.52 -4.74
CA GLU A 215 16.45 1.21 -5.40
C GLU A 215 16.22 0.06 -4.41
N TYR A 216 16.71 0.24 -3.18
CA TYR A 216 16.44 -0.61 -2.03
C TYR A 216 15.58 0.17 -1.01
N ALA A 217 14.30 -0.18 -0.91
CA ALA A 217 13.31 0.49 -0.05
C ALA A 217 13.34 0.03 1.42
N GLY A 218 14.33 -0.75 1.82
CA GLY A 218 14.49 -1.26 3.19
C GLY A 218 15.30 -0.35 4.12
N LYS A 219 15.71 0.83 3.65
CA LYS A 219 16.43 1.83 4.45
C LYS A 219 15.68 3.16 4.48
N GLU A 220 15.36 3.61 5.69
CA GLU A 220 14.82 4.95 5.93
C GLU A 220 15.88 6.03 5.67
N TRP A 221 15.43 7.19 5.16
CA TRP A 221 16.29 8.35 4.96
C TRP A 221 16.38 9.17 6.24
N ASP A 222 17.59 9.60 6.59
CA ASP A 222 17.84 10.44 7.76
C ASP A 222 17.05 11.76 7.69
N ALA A 223 16.05 11.91 8.56
CA ALA A 223 15.17 13.07 8.59
C ALA A 223 15.83 14.33 9.19
N GLU A 224 16.91 14.20 9.96
CA GLU A 224 17.70 15.35 10.42
C GLU A 224 18.54 15.92 9.28
N LYS A 225 19.09 15.04 8.44
CA LYS A 225 19.89 15.42 7.27
C LYS A 225 19.02 15.87 6.08
N TYR A 226 17.90 15.19 5.86
CA TYR A 226 16.97 15.44 4.75
C TYR A 226 15.58 15.75 5.30
N PRO A 227 15.33 17.00 5.70
CA PRO A 227 14.10 17.34 6.43
C PRO A 227 12.85 17.22 5.56
N TRP A 228 11.77 16.75 6.18
CA TRP A 228 10.44 16.66 5.59
C TRP A 228 9.92 18.04 5.13
N GLN A 229 9.31 18.06 3.94
CA GLN A 229 8.71 19.24 3.33
C GLN A 229 7.22 19.00 3.14
N THR A 230 6.39 19.82 3.79
CA THR A 230 4.93 19.74 3.64
C THR A 230 4.50 20.30 2.30
N VAL A 231 3.85 19.47 1.50
CA VAL A 231 3.35 19.85 0.15
C VAL A 231 1.83 19.85 0.07
N ALA A 232 1.14 19.19 1.00
CA ALA A 232 -0.31 19.24 1.12
C ALA A 232 -0.78 18.93 2.55
N LYS A 233 -2.05 19.21 2.82
CA LYS A 233 -2.79 18.76 4.00
C LYS A 233 -3.89 17.81 3.57
N VAL A 234 -4.03 16.68 4.23
CA VAL A 234 -5.15 15.75 4.04
C VAL A 234 -6.14 15.94 5.19
N VAL A 235 -7.42 16.03 4.85
CA VAL A 235 -8.52 16.20 5.80
C VAL A 235 -9.58 15.15 5.54
N ILE A 236 -9.87 14.32 6.55
CA ILE A 236 -10.86 13.25 6.52
C ILE A 236 -11.98 13.57 7.52
N PRO A 237 -13.17 14.00 7.05
CA PRO A 237 -14.28 14.34 7.94
C PRO A 237 -14.84 13.11 8.65
N LYS A 238 -15.67 13.37 9.67
CA LYS A 238 -16.45 12.35 10.37
C LYS A 238 -17.32 11.55 9.39
N GLN A 239 -17.26 10.23 9.45
CA GLN A 239 -18.00 9.34 8.55
C GLN A 239 -18.00 7.89 9.04
N GLU A 240 -18.87 7.08 8.46
CA GLU A 240 -18.77 5.62 8.52
C GLU A 240 -17.63 5.12 7.64
N THR A 241 -16.84 4.18 8.15
CA THR A 241 -15.60 3.69 7.50
C THR A 241 -15.75 2.32 6.87
N LEU A 242 -16.74 1.52 7.30
CA LEU A 242 -16.91 0.12 6.88
C LEU A 242 -18.32 -0.13 6.31
N ILE A 243 -18.73 0.71 5.37
CA ILE A 243 -19.98 0.51 4.63
C ILE A 243 -19.83 -0.74 3.73
N PRO A 244 -20.70 -1.76 3.81
CA PRO A 244 -20.53 -3.01 3.06
C PRO A 244 -20.36 -2.83 1.55
N ALA A 245 -21.18 -1.97 0.93
CA ALA A 245 -21.07 -1.66 -0.50
C ALA A 245 -19.72 -0.99 -0.85
N ARG A 246 -19.24 -0.10 0.02
CA ARG A 246 -17.93 0.55 -0.18
C ARG A 246 -16.79 -0.46 -0.11
N LYS A 247 -16.82 -1.33 0.91
CA LYS A 247 -15.83 -2.39 1.09
C LYS A 247 -15.80 -3.35 -0.09
N ALA A 248 -16.97 -3.87 -0.48
CA ALA A 248 -17.07 -4.79 -1.61
C ALA A 248 -16.61 -4.11 -2.92
N SER A 249 -17.00 -2.86 -3.18
CA SER A 249 -16.57 -2.12 -4.37
C SER A 249 -15.05 -2.04 -4.45
N TRP A 250 -14.39 -1.68 -3.35
CA TRP A 250 -12.94 -1.57 -3.31
C TRP A 250 -12.24 -2.93 -3.44
N GLU A 251 -12.72 -3.93 -2.73
CA GLU A 251 -12.08 -5.26 -2.70
C GLU A 251 -12.29 -6.06 -3.99
N ASP A 252 -13.42 -5.91 -4.67
CA ASP A 252 -13.77 -6.73 -5.83
C ASP A 252 -13.50 -6.06 -7.19
N HIS A 253 -13.47 -4.72 -7.24
CA HIS A 253 -13.43 -4.01 -8.52
C HIS A 253 -12.27 -3.05 -8.67
N ILE A 254 -11.82 -2.41 -7.58
CA ILE A 254 -10.79 -1.38 -7.66
C ILE A 254 -9.40 -2.02 -7.56
N ARG A 255 -8.55 -1.71 -8.52
CA ARG A 255 -7.09 -1.84 -8.38
C ARG A 255 -6.53 -0.46 -8.07
N LEU A 256 -5.86 -0.34 -6.93
CA LEU A 256 -4.98 0.79 -6.66
C LEU A 256 -3.61 0.46 -7.28
N ASP A 257 -3.03 1.40 -8.02
CA ASP A 257 -1.79 1.16 -8.76
C ASP A 257 -0.94 2.44 -8.82
N PRO A 258 0.27 2.50 -8.25
CA PRO A 258 1.12 3.70 -8.29
C PRO A 258 1.42 4.21 -9.70
N TRP A 259 1.26 3.36 -10.74
CA TRP A 259 1.42 3.74 -12.14
C TRP A 259 0.13 4.34 -12.75
N HIS A 260 -0.99 4.33 -12.01
CA HIS A 260 -2.17 5.16 -12.28
C HIS A 260 -1.91 6.59 -11.79
N GLY A 261 -1.12 7.34 -12.56
CA GLY A 261 -0.73 8.68 -12.19
C GLY A 261 0.04 9.44 -13.28
N LEU A 262 0.53 10.61 -12.89
CA LEU A 262 1.24 11.52 -13.78
C LEU A 262 2.66 11.00 -14.08
N LYS A 263 3.10 11.15 -15.34
CA LYS A 263 4.47 10.79 -15.74
C LYS A 263 5.55 11.59 -15.01
N ASN A 264 5.26 12.82 -14.60
CA ASN A 264 6.19 13.66 -13.84
C ASN A 264 6.29 13.28 -12.35
N LEU A 265 5.45 12.33 -11.89
CA LEU A 265 5.49 11.69 -10.58
C LEU A 265 5.83 10.20 -10.74
N GLN A 266 6.73 9.88 -11.68
CA GLN A 266 7.14 8.50 -11.97
C GLN A 266 7.56 7.78 -10.68
N PRO A 267 6.94 6.63 -10.35
CA PRO A 267 7.43 5.76 -9.30
C PRO A 267 8.83 5.22 -9.65
N LEU A 268 9.82 5.43 -8.78
CA LEU A 268 11.22 5.01 -9.00
C LEU A 268 11.63 3.84 -8.10
N GLY A 269 12.64 3.09 -8.52
CA GLY A 269 13.28 2.03 -7.75
C GLY A 269 12.68 0.65 -7.95
N SER A 270 13.46 -0.38 -7.62
CA SER A 270 13.12 -1.79 -7.82
C SER A 270 11.72 -2.17 -7.35
N SER A 271 11.32 -1.76 -6.13
CA SER A 271 9.96 -2.04 -5.61
C SER A 271 8.86 -1.44 -6.49
N ASN A 272 9.04 -0.24 -7.02
CA ASN A 272 8.02 0.38 -7.87
C ASN A 272 7.98 -0.23 -9.27
N ARG A 273 9.11 -0.63 -9.84
CA ARG A 273 9.17 -1.41 -11.08
C ARG A 273 8.50 -2.78 -10.91
N LEU A 274 8.72 -3.44 -9.77
CA LEU A 274 8.02 -4.68 -9.39
C LEU A 274 6.50 -4.48 -9.35
N ARG A 275 6.02 -3.42 -8.69
CA ARG A 275 4.57 -3.13 -8.54
C ARG A 275 3.87 -2.96 -9.88
N ARG A 276 4.56 -2.41 -10.88
CA ARG A 276 4.06 -2.28 -12.27
C ARG A 276 3.61 -3.60 -12.89
N ILE A 277 4.19 -4.71 -12.46
CA ILE A 277 3.91 -6.05 -12.98
C ILE A 277 3.05 -6.85 -12.01
N VAL A 278 3.41 -6.85 -10.72
CA VAL A 278 2.75 -7.66 -9.69
C VAL A 278 1.31 -7.21 -9.45
N TYR A 279 1.02 -5.91 -9.46
CA TYR A 279 -0.32 -5.41 -9.12
C TYR A 279 -1.35 -5.76 -10.21
N PRO A 280 -1.08 -5.54 -11.52
CA PRO A 280 -1.94 -6.06 -12.57
C PRO A 280 -2.13 -7.58 -12.53
N ALA A 281 -1.06 -8.35 -12.26
CA ALA A 281 -1.16 -9.81 -12.18
C ALA A 281 -2.07 -10.27 -11.03
N SER A 282 -1.90 -9.68 -9.84
CA SER A 282 -2.70 -10.00 -8.65
C SER A 282 -4.17 -9.61 -8.82
N ALA A 283 -4.42 -8.41 -9.37
CA ALA A 283 -5.77 -7.91 -9.64
C ALA A 283 -6.48 -8.76 -10.71
N ALA A 284 -5.80 -9.10 -11.80
CA ALA A 284 -6.37 -9.93 -12.87
C ALA A 284 -6.81 -11.31 -12.36
N LEU A 285 -5.99 -11.96 -11.52
CA LEU A 285 -6.36 -13.24 -10.91
C LEU A 285 -7.56 -13.08 -9.97
N ARG A 286 -7.56 -12.04 -9.11
CA ARG A 286 -8.65 -11.73 -8.19
C ARG A 286 -9.97 -11.55 -8.93
N HIS A 287 -10.01 -10.66 -9.91
CA HIS A 287 -11.21 -10.36 -10.69
C HIS A 287 -11.72 -11.59 -11.44
N LYS A 288 -10.82 -12.36 -12.06
CA LYS A 288 -11.18 -13.62 -12.72
C LYS A 288 -11.82 -14.63 -11.77
N MET A 289 -11.21 -14.84 -10.60
CA MET A 289 -11.65 -15.87 -9.65
C MET A 289 -12.93 -15.48 -8.90
N ASN A 290 -13.16 -14.18 -8.69
CA ASN A 290 -14.39 -13.67 -8.08
C ASN A 290 -15.51 -13.44 -9.12
N ALA A 291 -15.25 -13.65 -10.42
CA ALA A 291 -16.15 -13.30 -11.51
C ALA A 291 -16.56 -11.81 -11.50
N ARG A 292 -15.59 -10.93 -11.23
CA ARG A 292 -15.76 -9.48 -11.15
C ARG A 292 -14.99 -8.79 -12.28
N LYS A 293 -15.38 -7.55 -12.58
CA LYS A 293 -14.68 -6.67 -13.54
C LYS A 293 -13.94 -5.58 -12.79
N GLU A 294 -12.74 -5.25 -13.29
CA GLU A 294 -12.02 -4.05 -12.85
C GLU A 294 -12.84 -2.80 -13.20
N ILE A 295 -12.99 -1.89 -12.24
CA ILE A 295 -13.65 -0.59 -12.44
C ILE A 295 -12.63 0.51 -12.17
N ASN A 296 -12.31 1.26 -13.21
CA ASN A 296 -11.50 2.46 -13.10
C ASN A 296 -12.37 3.62 -12.62
N VAL A 297 -12.33 3.87 -11.32
CA VAL A 297 -13.09 4.94 -10.66
C VAL A 297 -12.48 6.29 -11.04
N THR A 298 -13.26 7.17 -11.67
CA THR A 298 -12.84 8.50 -12.16
C THR A 298 -13.33 9.66 -11.30
N SER A 299 -14.29 9.43 -10.41
CA SER A 299 -14.78 10.41 -9.42
C SER A 299 -14.98 9.76 -8.06
N ILE A 300 -14.82 10.53 -6.99
CA ILE A 300 -15.10 10.08 -5.61
C ILE A 300 -16.56 9.63 -5.41
N ASP A 301 -17.49 10.14 -6.22
CA ASP A 301 -18.92 9.81 -6.14
C ASP A 301 -19.22 8.38 -6.62
N GLN A 302 -18.31 7.78 -7.39
CA GLN A 302 -18.42 6.38 -7.83
C GLN A 302 -18.01 5.40 -6.73
N ILE A 303 -17.40 5.88 -5.64
CA ILE A 303 -17.16 5.06 -4.45
C ILE A 303 -18.48 5.02 -3.66
N PRO A 304 -19.08 3.85 -3.43
CA PRO A 304 -20.40 3.79 -2.79
C PRO A 304 -20.41 4.28 -1.34
N ASP A 305 -21.49 4.95 -0.95
CA ASP A 305 -21.81 5.27 0.45
C ASP A 305 -23.05 4.49 0.94
N GLY A 306 -23.48 3.47 0.18
CA GLY A 306 -24.64 2.62 0.48
C GLY A 306 -25.13 1.88 -0.76
N GLY A 307 -26.24 1.16 -0.63
CA GLY A 307 -26.89 0.43 -1.72
C GLY A 307 -26.40 -1.01 -1.93
N ILE A 308 -26.98 -1.70 -2.91
CA ILE A 308 -26.53 -3.03 -3.38
C ILE A 308 -25.66 -2.79 -4.61
N LEU A 309 -24.45 -3.33 -4.63
CA LEU A 309 -23.64 -3.34 -5.85
C LEU A 309 -24.27 -4.30 -6.86
N GLU A 310 -24.53 -3.81 -8.07
CA GLU A 310 -24.86 -4.70 -9.19
C GLU A 310 -23.65 -5.58 -9.50
N ALA A 311 -23.90 -6.89 -9.62
CA ALA A 311 -22.88 -7.95 -9.63
C ALA A 311 -21.96 -7.94 -10.85
#